data_AF-A0A845HRD1-F1
#
_entry.id   AF-A0A845HRD1-F1
#
_cell.length_a   1.000
_cell.length_b   1.000
_cell.length_c   1.000
_cell.angle_alpha   90.00
_cell.angle_beta   90.00
_cell.angle_gamma   90.00
#
_symmetry.space_group_name_H-M   'P 1'
#
loop_
_entity.id
_entity.type
_entity.pdbx_description
1 polymer ?
#
loop_
_entity_poly.entity_id
_entity_poly.type
_entity_poly.pdbx_seq_one_letter_code
_entity_poly.pdbx_strand_id
1 'polypeptide(L)'
;MLSALLPALLWTLPAPAHAAPPEPLRLLAADLPPYAVAQDGDNPGALVELVQEMARRMGTPVALEFYPWQRALALTGVQPRTLAVPLTRTPEREAHYRWLVRLRRQDFVFVGRRG
;
A
#
# COMPACT_ATOMS: atom_id res chain seq x y z
N MET A 1 -32.78 30.72 -51.21
CA MET A 1 -31.50 30.12 -51.64
C MET A 1 -30.72 29.71 -50.41
N LEU A 2 -30.34 28.43 -50.35
CA LEU A 2 -29.43 27.76 -49.43
C LEU A 2 -29.60 28.01 -47.91
N SER A 3 -30.56 27.28 -47.31
CA SER A 3 -30.28 26.56 -46.06
C SER A 3 -29.32 25.42 -46.37
N ALA A 4 -28.15 25.37 -45.72
CA ALA A 4 -27.41 24.15 -45.36
C ALA A 4 -25.92 24.46 -45.09
N LEU A 5 -25.58 24.92 -43.88
CA LEU A 5 -24.19 24.97 -43.42
C LEU A 5 -24.09 24.67 -41.91
N LEU A 6 -24.72 23.58 -41.45
CA LEU A 6 -24.73 23.25 -40.02
C LEU A 6 -24.52 21.78 -39.58
N PRO A 7 -24.09 20.79 -40.38
CA PRO A 7 -23.78 19.46 -39.84
C PRO A 7 -22.27 19.15 -39.87
N ALA A 8 -21.41 20.02 -39.32
CA ALA A 8 -19.98 19.72 -39.22
C ALA A 8 -19.42 19.76 -37.79
N LEU A 9 -20.19 20.22 -36.79
CA LEU A 9 -19.69 20.42 -35.43
C LEU A 9 -20.08 19.32 -34.43
N LEU A 10 -20.56 18.16 -34.92
CA LEU A 10 -21.10 17.10 -34.05
C LEU A 10 -20.34 15.76 -34.15
N TRP A 11 -19.07 15.76 -34.54
CA TRP A 11 -18.29 14.53 -34.77
C TRP A 11 -16.97 14.44 -34.00
N THR A 12 -16.81 15.19 -32.90
CA THR A 12 -15.78 14.88 -31.89
C THR A 12 -16.45 14.20 -30.70
N LEU A 13 -16.86 12.94 -30.88
CA LEU A 13 -17.11 12.08 -29.72
C LEU A 13 -15.78 11.89 -28.99
N PRO A 14 -15.65 12.31 -27.72
CA PRO A 14 -14.47 11.95 -26.93
C PRO A 14 -14.44 10.42 -26.83
N ALA A 15 -13.34 9.81 -27.30
CA ALA A 15 -13.10 8.38 -27.12
C ALA A 15 -13.25 8.03 -25.64
N PRO A 16 -13.76 6.83 -25.28
CA PRO A 16 -13.82 6.40 -23.89
C PRO A 16 -12.40 6.46 -23.33
N ALA A 17 -12.19 7.35 -22.36
CA ALA A 17 -10.93 7.43 -21.64
C ALA A 17 -10.73 6.08 -20.95
N HIS A 18 -9.88 5.23 -21.54
CA HIS A 18 -9.42 4.03 -20.89
C HIS A 18 -8.58 4.49 -19.70
N ALA A 19 -9.15 4.40 -18.49
CA ALA A 19 -8.39 4.63 -17.28
C ALA A 19 -7.26 3.61 -17.28
N ALA A 20 -6.01 4.09 -17.33
CA ALA A 20 -4.85 3.23 -17.17
C ALA A 20 -5.02 2.42 -15.86
N PRO A 21 -4.67 1.13 -15.85
CA PRO A 21 -4.76 0.32 -14.64
C PRO A 21 -4.01 1.04 -13.51
N PRO A 22 -4.58 1.09 -12.29
CA PRO A 22 -4.00 1.84 -11.19
C PRO A 22 -2.59 1.34 -10.92
N GLU A 23 -1.62 2.24 -10.92
CA GLU A 23 -0.23 1.93 -10.60
C GLU A 23 -0.18 1.28 -9.21
N PRO A 24 0.53 0.14 -9.04
CA PRO A 24 0.57 -0.56 -7.77
C PRO A 24 1.14 0.32 -6.66
N LEU A 25 0.57 0.20 -5.47
CA LEU A 25 1.14 0.78 -4.26
C LEU A 25 2.37 -0.04 -3.86
N ARG A 26 3.44 0.63 -3.43
CA ARG A 26 4.61 -0.05 -2.91
C ARG A 26 4.39 -0.39 -1.44
N LEU A 27 4.48 -1.66 -1.09
CA LEU A 27 4.35 -2.15 0.28
C LEU A 27 5.74 -2.56 0.78
N LEU A 28 6.33 -1.69 1.61
CA LEU A 28 7.68 -1.90 2.13
C LEU A 28 7.62 -2.63 3.47
N ALA A 29 8.42 -3.68 3.59
CA ALA A 29 8.55 -4.47 4.80
C ALA A 29 10.02 -4.69 5.17
N ALA A 30 10.25 -5.02 6.44
CA ALA A 30 11.50 -5.63 6.91
C ALA A 30 11.19 -7.04 7.39
N ASP A 31 12.20 -7.92 7.40
CA ASP A 31 12.04 -9.27 7.91
C ASP A 31 11.74 -9.22 9.42
N LEU A 32 10.51 -9.56 9.78
CA LEU A 32 10.00 -9.54 11.15
C LEU A 32 8.94 -10.64 11.34
N PRO A 33 9.34 -11.91 11.44
CA PRO A 33 8.41 -13.00 11.70
C PRO A 33 7.66 -12.80 13.04
N PRO A 34 6.38 -13.24 13.14
CA PRO A 34 5.57 -13.85 12.08
C PRO A 34 4.81 -12.83 11.20
N TYR A 35 5.12 -11.54 11.31
CA TYR A 35 4.31 -10.46 10.72
C TYR A 35 4.66 -10.15 9.26
N ALA A 36 5.94 -10.17 8.94
CA ALA A 36 6.48 -10.04 7.59
C ALA A 36 7.68 -10.99 7.47
N VAL A 37 7.70 -11.84 6.47
CA VAL A 37 8.72 -12.90 6.31
C VAL A 37 9.36 -12.73 4.94
N ALA A 38 10.67 -12.46 4.92
CA ALA A 38 11.40 -12.20 3.68
C ALA A 38 11.86 -13.48 2.95
N GLN A 39 11.74 -14.65 3.58
CA GLN A 39 12.23 -15.91 3.02
C GLN A 39 11.42 -16.34 1.78
N ASP A 40 12.09 -17.02 0.85
CA ASP A 40 11.45 -17.66 -0.30
C ASP A 40 10.47 -18.73 0.20
N GLY A 41 9.18 -18.47 0.04
CA GLY A 41 8.10 -19.37 0.43
C GLY A 41 6.72 -18.75 0.25
N ASP A 42 5.67 -19.56 0.42
CA ASP A 42 4.28 -19.14 0.20
C ASP A 42 3.69 -18.26 1.31
N ASN A 43 4.45 -17.98 2.38
CA ASN A 43 3.95 -17.23 3.54
C ASN A 43 4.72 -15.91 3.72
N PRO A 44 4.17 -14.77 3.28
CA PRO A 44 4.82 -13.47 3.41
C PRO A 44 4.69 -12.86 4.81
N GLY A 45 4.02 -13.55 5.75
CA GLY A 45 3.75 -13.11 7.11
C GLY A 45 2.34 -12.54 7.30
N ALA A 46 1.80 -12.70 8.51
CA ALA A 46 0.39 -12.48 8.80
C ALA A 46 -0.10 -11.04 8.53
N LEU A 47 0.74 -10.02 8.75
CA LEU A 47 0.35 -8.63 8.49
C LEU A 47 0.51 -8.24 7.02
N VAL A 48 1.42 -8.89 6.30
CA VAL A 48 1.54 -8.72 4.85
C VAL A 48 0.33 -9.33 4.15
N GLU A 49 -0.06 -10.56 4.50
CA GLU A 49 -1.27 -11.21 3.99
C GLU A 49 -2.51 -10.35 4.22
N LEU A 50 -2.65 -9.78 5.42
CA LEU A 50 -3.76 -8.90 5.75
C LEU A 50 -3.80 -7.66 4.83
N VAL A 51 -2.65 -7.03 4.57
CA VAL A 51 -2.58 -5.85 3.68
C VAL A 51 -2.87 -6.25 2.23
N GLN A 52 -2.32 -7.36 1.74
CA GLN A 52 -2.59 -7.86 0.40
C GLN A 52 -4.07 -8.18 0.20
N GLU A 53 -4.74 -8.78 1.18
CA GLU A 53 -6.16 -9.08 1.10
C GLU A 53 -7.02 -7.80 1.13
N MET A 54 -6.66 -6.79 1.95
CA MET A 54 -7.31 -5.48 1.90
C MET A 54 -7.13 -4.82 0.52
N ALA A 55 -5.92 -4.83 -0.01
CA ALA A 55 -5.58 -4.29 -1.32
C ALA A 55 -6.40 -4.95 -2.45
N ARG A 56 -6.51 -6.28 -2.40
CA ARG A 56 -7.34 -7.08 -3.32
C ARG A 56 -8.81 -6.69 -3.27
N ARG A 57 -9.39 -6.53 -2.07
CA ARG A 57 -10.81 -6.13 -1.91
C ARG A 57 -11.10 -4.72 -2.41
N MET A 58 -10.12 -3.84 -2.35
CA MET A 58 -10.24 -2.46 -2.86
C MET A 58 -9.99 -2.35 -4.37
N GLY A 59 -9.51 -3.43 -5.03
CA GLY A 59 -9.07 -3.35 -6.42
C GLY A 59 -7.80 -2.50 -6.61
N THR A 60 -6.99 -2.35 -5.55
CA THR A 60 -5.74 -1.57 -5.60
C THR A 60 -4.57 -2.55 -5.52
N PRO A 61 -3.78 -2.73 -6.60
CA PRO A 61 -2.65 -3.65 -6.55
C PRO A 61 -1.56 -3.13 -5.62
N VAL A 62 -0.86 -4.05 -4.94
CA VAL A 62 0.29 -3.76 -4.07
C VAL A 62 1.49 -4.62 -4.50
N ALA A 63 2.68 -4.02 -4.50
CA ALA A 63 3.95 -4.71 -4.73
C ALA A 63 4.73 -4.79 -3.41
N LEU A 64 4.99 -6.01 -2.92
CA LEU A 64 5.74 -6.24 -1.70
C LEU A 64 7.24 -6.16 -1.97
N GLU A 65 7.95 -5.36 -1.18
CA GLU A 65 9.40 -5.18 -1.29
C GLU A 65 10.04 -5.20 0.10
N PHE A 66 11.10 -5.99 0.25
CA PHE A 66 11.84 -6.08 1.52
C PHE A 66 13.07 -5.19 1.51
N TYR A 67 13.24 -4.43 2.60
CA TYR A 67 14.39 -3.55 2.82
C TYR A 67 14.86 -3.62 4.27
N PRO A 68 16.13 -3.25 4.56
CA PRO A 68 16.54 -2.88 5.91
C PRO A 68 15.58 -1.83 6.48
N TRP A 69 15.15 -2.01 7.73
CA TRP A 69 14.01 -1.29 8.28
C TRP A 69 14.11 0.25 8.19
N GLN A 70 15.29 0.80 8.47
CA GLN A 70 15.52 2.25 8.35
C GLN A 70 15.31 2.76 6.92
N ARG A 71 15.69 1.95 5.90
CA ARG A 71 15.48 2.30 4.49
C ARG A 71 14.01 2.25 4.12
N ALA A 72 13.27 1.24 4.58
CA ALA A 72 11.81 1.17 4.37
C ALA A 72 11.13 2.44 4.90
N LEU A 73 11.45 2.86 6.12
CA LEU A 73 10.87 4.06 6.74
C LEU A 73 11.24 5.36 6.04
N ALA A 74 12.49 5.49 5.59
CA ALA A 74 12.94 6.64 4.83
C ALA A 74 12.19 6.75 3.50
N LEU A 75 12.07 5.63 2.77
CA LEU A 75 11.33 5.57 1.50
C LEU A 75 9.85 5.88 1.69
N THR A 76 9.19 5.31 2.70
CA THR A 76 7.78 5.62 3.01
C THR A 76 7.56 7.09 3.37
N GLY A 77 8.56 7.76 3.97
CA GLY A 77 8.45 9.17 4.35
C GLY A 77 8.61 10.15 3.18
N VAL A 78 9.27 9.75 2.08
CA VAL A 78 9.61 10.67 0.98
C VAL A 78 8.97 10.29 -0.36
N GLN A 79 8.63 9.03 -0.57
CA GLN A 79 8.11 8.56 -1.85
C GLN A 79 6.58 8.50 -1.85
N PRO A 80 5.94 9.01 -2.92
CA PRO A 80 4.51 8.90 -3.07
C PRO A 80 4.10 7.42 -3.18
N ARG A 81 2.83 7.13 -2.92
CA ARG A 81 2.22 5.80 -3.14
C ARG A 81 2.94 4.64 -2.43
N THR A 82 3.61 4.94 -1.32
CA THR A 82 4.42 3.98 -0.56
C THR A 82 3.83 3.75 0.83
N LEU A 83 3.71 2.50 1.22
CA LEU A 83 3.19 2.02 2.50
C LEU A 83 4.30 1.27 3.25
N ALA A 84 4.27 1.29 4.58
CA ALA A 84 5.14 0.46 5.42
C ALA A 84 4.30 -0.51 6.26
N VAL A 85 4.71 -1.78 6.31
CA VAL A 85 4.13 -2.78 7.22
C VAL A 85 5.21 -3.74 7.74
N PRO A 86 5.16 -4.12 9.02
CA PRO A 86 4.41 -3.52 10.11
C PRO A 86 5.11 -2.27 10.67
N LEU A 87 4.34 -1.26 11.10
CA LEU A 87 4.88 -0.06 11.75
C LEU A 87 4.15 0.23 13.07
N THR A 88 4.90 0.21 14.17
CA THR A 88 4.42 0.69 15.46
C THR A 88 4.28 2.20 15.46
N ARG A 89 3.09 2.67 15.84
CA ARG A 89 2.77 4.08 16.04
C ARG A 89 3.32 4.57 17.38
N THR A 90 4.11 5.64 17.34
CA THR A 90 4.72 6.29 18.51
C THR A 90 4.62 7.80 18.37
N PRO A 91 4.71 8.58 19.48
CA PRO A 91 4.66 10.04 19.44
C PRO A 91 5.69 10.65 18.47
N GLU A 92 6.90 10.10 18.44
CA GLU A 92 8.00 10.59 17.60
C GLU A 92 7.70 10.41 16.11
N ARG A 93 6.92 9.41 15.73
CA ARG A 93 6.56 9.11 14.34
C ARG A 93 5.24 9.74 13.90
N GLU A 94 4.47 10.28 14.84
CA GLU A 94 3.10 10.73 14.59
C GLU A 94 3.04 11.76 13.46
N ALA A 95 3.95 12.73 13.48
CA ALA A 95 4.01 13.82 12.51
C ALA A 95 4.61 13.42 11.15
N HIS A 96 5.29 12.26 11.05
CA HIS A 96 6.03 11.87 9.85
C HIS A 96 5.22 11.05 8.86
N TYR A 97 4.11 10.45 9.30
CA TYR A 97 3.34 9.51 8.49
C TYR A 97 1.85 9.77 8.58
N ARG A 98 1.15 9.42 7.50
CA ARG A 98 -0.31 9.27 7.54
C ARG A 98 -0.66 7.85 8.01
N TRP A 99 -1.30 7.75 9.17
CA TRP A 99 -1.76 6.48 9.73
C TRP A 99 -3.10 6.08 9.13
N LEU A 100 -3.12 5.04 8.30
CA LEU A 100 -4.33 4.63 7.57
C LEU A 100 -5.25 3.74 8.41
N VAL A 101 -4.72 2.69 9.00
CA VAL A 101 -5.50 1.68 9.71
C VAL A 101 -4.68 1.06 10.85
N ARG A 102 -5.34 0.73 11.96
CA ARG A 102 -4.75 -0.04 13.06
C ARG A 102 -4.92 -1.53 12.76
N LEU A 103 -3.83 -2.22 12.43
CA LEU A 103 -3.87 -3.65 12.13
C LEU A 103 -3.92 -4.53 13.40
N ARG A 104 -3.20 -4.11 14.45
CA ARG A 104 -3.15 -4.83 15.72
C ARG A 104 -2.77 -3.93 16.89
N ARG A 105 -3.08 -4.40 18.10
CA ARG A 105 -2.40 -3.95 19.33
C ARG A 105 -1.20 -4.86 19.57
N GLN A 106 -0.09 -4.28 19.98
CA GLN A 106 1.11 -5.01 20.34
C GLN A 106 1.41 -4.75 21.82
N ASP A 107 1.41 -5.82 22.60
CA ASP A 107 1.71 -5.78 24.02
C ASP A 107 3.09 -6.40 24.25
N PHE A 108 3.96 -5.69 24.94
CA PHE A 108 5.26 -6.20 25.35
C PHE A 108 5.14 -6.75 26.77
N VAL A 109 5.50 -8.01 26.95
CA VAL A 109 5.38 -8.71 28.23
C VAL A 109 6.69 -9.41 28.57
N PHE A 110 6.98 -9.52 29.86
CA PHE A 110 8.04 -10.39 30.36
C PHE A 110 7.48 -11.80 30.52
N VAL A 111 8.20 -12.79 29.98
CA VAL A 111 7.85 -14.21 30.10
C VAL A 111 8.91 -14.89 30.93
N GLY A 112 8.50 -15.50 32.06
CA GLY A 112 9.33 -16.35 32.89
C GLY A 112 8.94 -17.82 32.73
N ARG A 113 9.88 -18.74 32.98
CA ARG A 113 9.53 -20.16 33.07
C ARG A 113 8.59 -20.34 34.26
N ARG A 114 7.60 -21.21 34.12
CA ARG A 114 6.76 -21.63 35.25
C ARG A 114 7.67 -22.34 36.28
N GLY A 115 7.84 -21.75 37.46
CA GLY A 115 8.72 -22.25 38.53
C GLY A 115 9.26 -21.12 39.37
#